data_AF-A0A3N5R2T8-F1
#
_entry.id   AF-A0A3N5R2T8-F1
#
_cell.length_a   1.000
_cell.length_b   1.000
_cell.length_c   1.000
_cell.angle_alpha   90.00
_cell.angle_beta   90.00
_cell.angle_gamma   90.00
#
_symmetry.space_group_name_H-M   'P 1'
#
loop_
_entity.id
_entity.type
_entity.pdbx_description
1 polymer ?
#
loop_
_entity_poly.entity_id
_entity_poly.type
_entity_poly.pdbx_seq_one_letter_code
_entity_poly.pdbx_strand_id
1 'polypeptide(L)'
;MNHLTIFPDPPLSTRGVVSNRFLKLGVKSFQEACRYVSELPYGYNSDCDDLLILFKDNMGTCATKHAVIATLAHEQKLLINKTFGIYAMTEEIVSGTNRILKNYALPYLPMPHCFLSFAGYRVDLSAGNRNGKNKPIEEFLFSAVVAPAITAQTEYLLYKEALLKSILIRPEMQSISLTTVLNARAQGLELLKSKISFDSQTYDDKGLPIPFPNHNLDGIKPSPVKINRESISDAGLRV
;
A
#
# COMPACT_ATOMS: atom_id res chain seq x y z
N MET A 1 17.31 -5.86 -11.24
CA MET A 1 16.39 -5.13 -12.17
C MET A 1 15.48 -4.28 -11.31
N ASN A 2 15.51 -2.97 -11.48
CA ASN A 2 14.68 -2.04 -10.72
C ASN A 2 13.19 -2.29 -11.04
N HIS A 3 12.39 -2.73 -10.08
CA HIS A 3 10.96 -3.03 -10.24
C HIS A 3 10.14 -1.88 -10.83
N LEU A 4 10.62 -0.64 -10.73
CA LEU A 4 9.98 0.54 -11.31
C LEU A 4 10.07 0.60 -12.84
N THR A 5 10.97 -0.17 -13.47
CA THR A 5 11.14 -0.15 -14.93
C THR A 5 9.95 -0.74 -15.69
N ILE A 6 9.02 -1.39 -14.98
CA ILE A 6 7.76 -1.86 -15.57
C ILE A 6 6.83 -0.70 -15.92
N PHE A 7 6.97 0.46 -15.27
CA PHE A 7 6.14 1.62 -15.57
C PHE A 7 6.66 2.39 -16.78
N PRO A 8 5.76 2.98 -17.60
CA PRO A 8 6.16 4.00 -18.56
C PRO A 8 6.81 5.17 -17.81
N ASP A 9 7.78 5.83 -18.46
CA ASP A 9 8.53 6.94 -17.87
C ASP A 9 8.42 8.23 -18.69
N PRO A 10 7.21 8.80 -18.86
CA PRO A 10 7.08 10.08 -19.52
C PRO A 10 7.70 11.20 -18.66
N PRO A 11 8.19 12.29 -19.29
CA PRO A 11 8.47 13.52 -18.56
C PRO A 11 7.19 14.05 -17.92
N LEU A 12 7.31 14.57 -16.69
CA LEU A 12 6.18 15.16 -15.98
C LEU A 12 5.79 16.49 -16.62
N SER A 13 4.49 16.68 -16.81
CA SER A 13 3.89 17.96 -17.17
C SER A 13 3.03 18.48 -16.03
N THR A 14 2.93 19.79 -15.87
CA THR A 14 2.04 20.44 -14.90
C THR A 14 0.57 20.17 -15.25
N ARG A 15 -0.03 19.16 -14.63
CA ARG A 15 -1.41 18.70 -14.94
C ARG A 15 -2.32 18.65 -13.72
N GLY A 16 -1.77 18.78 -12.52
CA GLY A 16 -2.53 18.82 -11.27
C GLY A 16 -1.64 19.06 -10.07
N VAL A 17 -2.21 18.92 -8.87
CA VAL A 17 -1.54 19.28 -7.62
C VAL A 17 -0.33 18.40 -7.33
N VAL A 18 -0.37 17.12 -7.72
CA VAL A 18 0.72 16.18 -7.45
C VAL A 18 1.88 16.39 -8.42
N SER A 19 1.62 16.48 -9.72
CA SER A 19 2.65 16.79 -10.72
C SER A 19 3.31 18.14 -10.45
N ASN A 20 2.54 19.17 -10.06
CA ASN A 20 3.10 20.45 -9.65
C ASN A 20 3.99 20.33 -8.40
N ARG A 21 3.63 19.48 -7.43
CA ARG A 21 4.45 19.25 -6.23
C ARG A 21 5.77 18.58 -6.59
N PHE A 22 5.75 17.53 -7.41
CA PHE A 22 6.98 16.85 -7.86
C PHE A 22 7.89 17.76 -8.68
N LEU A 23 7.34 18.52 -9.63
CA LEU A 23 8.12 19.45 -10.45
C LEU A 23 8.81 20.52 -9.59
N LYS A 24 8.15 21.03 -8.54
CA LYS A 24 8.77 21.95 -7.57
C LYS A 24 9.89 21.32 -6.76
N LEU A 25 9.89 20.00 -6.59
CA LEU A 25 10.96 19.23 -5.94
C LEU A 25 12.09 18.87 -6.93
N GLY A 26 12.01 19.31 -8.18
CA GLY A 26 12.99 19.02 -9.22
C GLY A 26 12.84 17.64 -9.87
N VAL A 27 11.78 16.90 -9.54
CA VAL A 27 11.47 15.59 -10.13
C VAL A 27 10.88 15.76 -11.52
N LYS A 28 11.49 15.10 -12.51
CA LYS A 28 11.25 15.33 -13.95
C LYS A 28 10.52 14.21 -14.64
N SER A 29 10.52 12.99 -14.12
CA SER A 29 9.86 11.84 -14.74
C SER A 29 8.97 11.04 -13.78
N PHE A 30 8.12 10.18 -14.33
CA PHE A 30 7.21 9.36 -13.53
C PHE A 30 7.94 8.31 -12.68
N GLN A 31 8.95 7.64 -13.23
CA GLN A 31 9.75 6.68 -12.47
C GLN A 31 10.61 7.38 -11.40
N GLU A 32 11.08 8.61 -11.66
CA GLU A 32 11.77 9.41 -10.64
C GLU A 32 10.83 9.76 -9.48
N ALA A 33 9.56 10.10 -9.75
CA ALA A 33 8.55 10.29 -8.71
C ALA A 33 8.28 9.01 -7.91
N CYS A 34 8.18 7.86 -8.59
CA CYS A 34 8.02 6.56 -7.93
C CYS A 34 9.21 6.25 -7.00
N ARG A 35 10.44 6.52 -7.47
CA ARG A 35 11.66 6.34 -6.69
C ARG A 35 11.67 7.22 -5.46
N TYR A 36 11.41 8.53 -5.63
CA TYR A 36 11.30 9.49 -4.54
C TYR A 36 10.33 9.00 -3.46
N VAL A 37 9.12 8.58 -3.85
CA VAL A 37 8.11 8.09 -2.89
C VAL A 37 8.53 6.78 -2.23
N SER A 38 9.21 5.88 -2.94
CA SER A 38 9.69 4.62 -2.39
C SER A 38 10.80 4.81 -1.34
N GLU A 39 11.63 5.85 -1.51
CA GLU A 39 12.76 6.17 -0.63
C GLU A 39 12.37 6.93 0.63
N LEU A 40 11.23 7.65 0.63
CA LEU A 40 10.71 8.26 1.85
C LEU A 40 10.49 7.19 2.94
N PRO A 41 10.77 7.46 4.23
CA PRO A 41 10.48 6.52 5.32
C PRO A 41 9.03 6.02 5.34
N TYR A 42 8.84 4.80 5.81
CA TYR A 42 7.52 4.28 6.14
C TYR A 42 7.08 4.77 7.52
N GLY A 43 5.91 5.40 7.61
CA GLY A 43 5.41 5.96 8.86
C GLY A 43 3.94 6.37 8.77
N TYR A 44 3.29 6.45 9.93
CA TYR A 44 1.90 6.88 10.02
C TYR A 44 1.82 8.41 9.94
N ASN A 45 1.06 8.89 8.97
CA ASN A 45 0.87 10.31 8.72
C ASN A 45 -0.07 10.96 9.74
N SER A 46 0.09 12.27 9.94
CA SER A 46 -0.74 13.07 10.84
C SER A 46 -2.19 13.21 10.33
N ASP A 47 -2.38 13.27 9.02
CA ASP A 47 -3.67 13.23 8.33
C ASP A 47 -3.59 12.36 7.07
N CYS A 48 -4.07 11.12 7.15
CA CYS A 48 -3.98 10.20 6.01
C CYS A 48 -4.96 10.51 4.86
N ASP A 49 -5.92 11.42 5.06
CA ASP A 49 -6.87 11.84 4.02
C ASP A 49 -6.36 13.05 3.23
N ASP A 50 -5.33 13.75 3.71
CA ASP A 50 -4.61 14.76 2.94
C ASP A 50 -3.70 14.11 1.90
N LEU A 51 -4.06 14.27 0.61
CA LEU A 51 -3.31 13.75 -0.53
C LEU A 51 -1.82 14.14 -0.52
N LEU A 52 -1.47 15.33 -0.03
CA LEU A 52 -0.09 15.82 -0.02
C LEU A 52 0.64 15.56 1.30
N ILE A 53 0.03 14.81 2.23
CA ILE A 53 0.54 14.64 3.59
C ILE A 53 1.95 14.06 3.64
N LEU A 54 2.29 13.14 2.74
CA LEU A 54 3.61 12.51 2.74
C LEU A 54 4.74 13.49 2.43
N PHE A 55 4.44 14.61 1.78
CA PHE A 55 5.40 15.69 1.54
C PHE A 55 5.53 16.64 2.73
N LYS A 56 4.54 16.65 3.64
CA LYS A 56 4.55 17.47 4.85
C LYS A 56 5.24 16.73 6.00
N ASP A 57 4.86 15.47 6.19
CA ASP A 57 5.43 14.61 7.23
C ASP A 57 6.75 13.96 6.80
N ASN A 58 7.12 14.09 5.51
CA ASN A 58 8.29 13.46 4.89
C ASN A 58 8.37 11.94 5.07
N MET A 59 7.23 11.28 5.25
CA MET A 59 7.09 9.83 5.39
C MET A 59 5.71 9.41 4.88
N GLY A 60 5.48 8.12 4.69
CA GLY A 60 4.12 7.68 4.36
C GLY A 60 3.85 6.21 4.62
N THR A 61 2.57 5.86 4.66
CA THR A 61 2.12 4.47 4.71
C THR A 61 1.99 3.91 3.30
N CYS A 62 1.67 2.61 3.17
CA CYS A 62 1.30 2.06 1.86
C CYS A 62 0.13 2.84 1.24
N ALA A 63 -0.86 3.26 2.03
CA ALA A 63 -2.02 3.97 1.50
C ALA A 63 -1.66 5.35 0.90
N THR A 64 -0.89 6.17 1.62
CA THR A 64 -0.55 7.54 1.20
C THR A 64 0.50 7.56 0.10
N LYS A 65 1.54 6.71 0.20
CA LYS A 65 2.55 6.56 -0.87
C LYS A 65 1.91 6.20 -2.21
N HIS A 66 1.04 5.19 -2.22
CA HIS A 66 0.39 4.74 -3.44
C HIS A 66 -0.71 5.70 -3.91
N ALA A 67 -1.37 6.43 -3.02
CA ALA A 67 -2.34 7.47 -3.38
C ALA A 67 -1.70 8.61 -4.19
N VAL A 68 -0.52 9.07 -3.78
CA VAL A 68 0.21 10.13 -4.49
C VAL A 68 0.62 9.67 -5.88
N ILE A 69 1.23 8.49 -6.02
CA ILE A 69 1.68 8.02 -7.34
C ILE A 69 0.51 7.65 -8.25
N ALA A 70 -0.56 7.06 -7.74
CA ALA A 70 -1.75 6.80 -8.55
C ALA A 70 -2.43 8.11 -8.99
N THR A 71 -2.44 9.14 -8.14
CA THR A 71 -2.94 10.47 -8.56
C THR A 71 -2.04 11.07 -9.62
N LEU A 72 -0.71 10.98 -9.47
CA LEU A 72 0.24 11.42 -10.48
C LEU A 72 0.00 10.69 -11.82
N ALA A 73 -0.20 9.37 -11.77
CA ALA A 73 -0.50 8.57 -12.96
C ALA A 73 -1.77 9.07 -13.65
N HIS A 74 -2.83 9.31 -12.90
CA HIS A 74 -4.08 9.87 -13.43
C HIS A 74 -3.85 11.25 -14.07
N GLU A 75 -3.14 12.15 -13.39
CA GLU A 75 -2.78 13.47 -13.93
C GLU A 75 -1.98 13.34 -15.24
N GLN A 76 -1.07 12.38 -15.35
CA GLN A 76 -0.27 12.11 -16.55
C GLN A 76 -0.96 11.19 -17.58
N LYS A 77 -2.23 10.81 -17.36
CA LYS A 77 -3.00 9.89 -18.23
C LYS A 77 -2.35 8.51 -18.40
N LEU A 78 -1.69 8.02 -17.36
CA LEU A 78 -1.12 6.68 -17.29
C LEU A 78 -2.14 5.70 -16.71
N LEU A 79 -2.24 4.50 -17.30
CA LEU A 79 -3.14 3.43 -16.87
C LEU A 79 -2.59 2.64 -15.67
N ILE A 80 -2.12 3.36 -14.66
CA ILE A 80 -1.57 2.81 -13.43
C ILE A 80 -2.57 3.08 -12.31
N ASN A 81 -3.07 2.01 -11.69
CA ASN A 81 -4.14 2.10 -10.72
C ASN A 81 -3.63 1.84 -9.30
N LYS A 82 -4.23 2.50 -8.31
CA LYS A 82 -4.13 2.06 -6.92
C LYS A 82 -5.02 0.83 -6.74
N THR A 83 -4.49 -0.17 -6.06
CA THR A 83 -5.22 -1.40 -5.73
C THR A 83 -5.18 -1.60 -4.22
N PHE A 84 -6.35 -1.77 -3.63
CA PHE A 84 -6.54 -2.22 -2.27
C PHE A 84 -6.49 -3.75 -2.24
N GLY A 85 -5.84 -4.34 -1.25
CA GLY A 85 -5.83 -5.78 -1.05
C GLY A 85 -5.87 -6.17 0.42
N ILE A 86 -6.38 -7.37 0.69
CA ILE A 86 -6.34 -8.02 2.00
C ILE A 86 -5.40 -9.22 1.92
N TYR A 87 -4.41 -9.27 2.81
CA TYR A 87 -3.49 -10.40 2.93
C TYR A 87 -3.67 -11.12 4.26
N ALA A 88 -3.28 -12.40 4.29
CA ALA A 88 -3.23 -13.21 5.49
C ALA A 88 -1.96 -12.86 6.30
N MET A 89 -2.05 -12.00 7.31
CA MET A 89 -0.92 -11.72 8.19
C MET A 89 -0.68 -12.91 9.13
N THR A 90 0.56 -13.40 9.11
CA THR A 90 1.05 -14.51 9.93
C THR A 90 2.34 -14.13 10.64
N GLU A 91 2.85 -15.00 11.52
CA GLU A 91 4.15 -14.82 12.19
C GLU A 91 5.31 -14.66 11.21
N GLU A 92 5.25 -15.37 10.10
CA GLU A 92 6.28 -15.30 9.06
C GLU A 92 6.35 -13.89 8.45
N ILE A 93 5.20 -13.23 8.28
CA ILE A 93 5.14 -11.89 7.68
C ILE A 93 5.44 -10.82 8.74
N VAL A 94 4.83 -10.89 9.92
CA VAL A 94 5.04 -9.92 11.00
C VAL A 94 5.29 -10.67 12.31
N SER A 95 6.51 -10.57 12.82
CA SER A 95 6.90 -11.24 14.07
C SER A 95 6.07 -10.75 15.26
N GLY A 96 5.48 -11.67 16.01
CA GLY A 96 4.55 -11.42 17.12
C GLY A 96 3.07 -11.64 16.80
N THR A 97 2.74 -11.91 15.54
CA THR A 97 1.35 -12.15 15.09
C THR A 97 0.76 -13.41 15.74
N ASN A 98 1.56 -14.45 15.99
CA ASN A 98 1.09 -15.71 16.60
C ASN A 98 0.38 -15.50 17.95
N ARG A 99 0.78 -14.49 18.73
CA ARG A 99 0.10 -14.16 19.99
C ARG A 99 -1.34 -13.73 19.74
N ILE A 100 -1.56 -12.89 18.74
CA ILE A 100 -2.89 -12.41 18.35
C ILE A 100 -3.71 -13.58 17.81
N LEU A 101 -3.13 -14.38 16.90
CA LEU A 101 -3.82 -15.54 16.31
C LEU A 101 -4.32 -16.52 17.37
N LYS A 102 -3.49 -16.84 18.37
CA LYS A 102 -3.88 -17.72 19.50
C LYS A 102 -4.99 -17.10 20.34
N ASN A 103 -4.89 -15.82 20.69
CA ASN A 103 -5.87 -15.14 21.53
C ASN A 103 -7.27 -15.09 20.90
N TYR A 104 -7.34 -15.01 19.57
CA TYR A 104 -8.61 -14.90 18.84
C TYR A 104 -9.00 -16.19 18.08
N ALA A 105 -8.24 -17.28 18.25
CA ALA A 105 -8.40 -18.54 17.52
C ALA A 105 -8.51 -18.36 15.99
N LEU A 106 -7.62 -17.53 15.42
CA LEU A 106 -7.60 -17.22 13.99
C LEU A 106 -6.54 -18.04 13.24
N PRO A 107 -6.81 -18.56 12.03
CA PRO A 107 -5.80 -19.20 11.19
C PRO A 107 -4.76 -18.20 10.68
N TYR A 108 -5.19 -16.96 10.46
CA TYR A 108 -4.38 -15.81 10.06
C TYR A 108 -5.14 -14.53 10.40
N LEU A 109 -4.46 -13.38 10.41
CA LEU A 109 -5.10 -12.08 10.63
C LEU A 109 -5.27 -11.36 9.28
N PRO A 110 -6.50 -11.16 8.77
CA PRO A 110 -6.71 -10.41 7.54
C PRO A 110 -6.28 -8.94 7.75
N MET A 111 -5.35 -8.45 6.95
CA MET A 111 -4.84 -7.07 7.06
C MET A 111 -4.88 -6.37 5.70
N PRO A 112 -5.27 -5.08 5.66
CA PRO A 112 -5.25 -4.30 4.44
C PRO A 112 -3.82 -3.94 4.02
N HIS A 113 -3.61 -3.81 2.72
CA HIS A 113 -2.39 -3.26 2.12
C HIS A 113 -2.73 -2.64 0.75
N CYS A 114 -2.01 -1.60 0.34
CA CYS A 114 -2.18 -0.97 -0.96
C CYS A 114 -0.94 -1.17 -1.84
N PHE A 115 -1.15 -1.30 -3.14
CA PHE A 115 -0.10 -1.39 -4.15
C PHE A 115 -0.55 -0.71 -5.47
N LEU A 116 0.37 -0.53 -6.42
CA LEU A 116 0.06 -0.10 -7.78
C LEU A 116 -0.11 -1.32 -8.70
N SER A 117 -1.08 -1.27 -9.60
CA SER A 117 -1.24 -2.26 -10.67
C SER A 117 -1.11 -1.62 -12.05
N PHE A 118 -0.33 -2.26 -12.92
CA PHE A 118 -0.08 -1.84 -14.29
C PHE A 118 0.20 -3.04 -15.19
N ALA A 119 -0.50 -3.15 -16.33
CA ALA A 119 -0.30 -4.21 -17.32
C ALA A 119 -0.28 -5.64 -16.73
N GLY A 120 -1.11 -5.91 -15.71
CA GLY A 120 -1.14 -7.21 -15.03
C GLY A 120 -0.02 -7.43 -14.01
N TYR A 121 0.85 -6.45 -13.77
CA TYR A 121 1.89 -6.48 -12.75
C TYR A 121 1.50 -5.68 -11.51
N ARG A 122 1.99 -6.14 -10.36
CA ARG A 122 1.95 -5.43 -9.08
C ARG A 122 3.29 -4.75 -8.81
N VAL A 123 3.21 -3.52 -8.32
CA VAL A 123 4.37 -2.75 -7.83
C VAL A 123 4.03 -2.18 -6.46
N ASP A 124 4.83 -2.50 -5.44
CA ASP A 124 4.66 -2.02 -4.07
C ASP A 124 5.80 -1.10 -3.69
N LEU A 125 5.53 0.21 -3.65
CA LEU A 125 6.50 1.25 -3.30
C LEU A 125 6.87 1.26 -1.82
N SER A 126 6.21 0.43 -1.00
CA SER A 126 6.49 0.29 0.42
C SER A 126 7.22 -1.00 0.79
N ALA A 127 7.45 -1.89 -0.18
CA ALA A 127 8.21 -3.11 0.04
C ALA A 127 9.67 -2.79 0.42
N GLY A 128 10.21 -3.49 1.42
CA GLY A 128 11.57 -3.25 1.93
C GLY A 128 11.75 -1.97 2.76
N ASN A 129 10.73 -1.12 2.89
CA ASN A 129 10.81 0.18 3.55
C ASN A 129 10.55 0.09 5.07
N ARG A 130 11.19 -0.87 5.76
CA ARG A 130 11.09 -1.07 7.23
C ARG A 130 9.65 -0.98 7.79
N ASN A 131 8.68 -1.48 7.04
CA ASN A 131 7.25 -1.36 7.32
C ASN A 131 6.74 -2.38 8.37
N GLY A 132 7.66 -3.00 9.12
CA GLY A 132 7.38 -4.05 10.10
C GLY A 132 7.18 -5.45 9.53
N LYS A 133 7.25 -5.64 8.20
CA LYS A 133 7.13 -6.95 7.56
C LYS A 133 8.50 -7.56 7.26
N ASN A 134 8.63 -8.86 7.51
CA ASN A 134 9.83 -9.63 7.25
C ASN A 134 10.01 -9.99 5.77
N LYS A 135 8.91 -9.97 4.98
CA LYS A 135 8.91 -10.31 3.56
C LYS A 135 7.85 -9.51 2.77
N PRO A 136 8.00 -9.38 1.44
CA PRO A 136 6.96 -8.85 0.58
C PRO A 136 5.65 -9.66 0.68
N ILE A 137 4.52 -8.99 0.46
CA ILE A 137 3.22 -9.64 0.40
C ILE A 137 3.00 -10.17 -1.01
N GLU A 138 3.15 -11.47 -1.20
CA GLU A 138 2.99 -12.08 -2.52
C GLU A 138 1.56 -12.42 -2.89
N GLU A 139 0.74 -12.75 -1.90
CA GLU A 139 -0.62 -13.26 -2.12
C GLU A 139 -1.65 -12.41 -1.37
N PHE A 140 -2.78 -12.20 -2.04
CA PHE A 140 -3.91 -11.44 -1.54
C PHE A 140 -5.16 -12.32 -1.58
N LEU A 141 -5.87 -12.35 -0.46
CA LEU A 141 -7.14 -13.06 -0.31
C LEU A 141 -8.28 -12.33 -1.02
N PHE A 142 -8.13 -11.02 -1.20
CA PHE A 142 -9.03 -10.12 -1.91
C PHE A 142 -8.21 -8.95 -2.47
N SER A 143 -8.61 -8.46 -3.65
CA SER A 143 -8.06 -7.21 -4.19
C SER A 143 -9.09 -6.49 -5.06
N ALA A 144 -9.12 -5.16 -4.98
CA ALA A 144 -9.96 -4.31 -5.83
C ALA A 144 -9.21 -3.05 -6.26
N VAL A 145 -9.39 -2.64 -7.51
CA VAL A 145 -8.95 -1.33 -7.98
C VAL A 145 -9.78 -0.26 -7.29
N VAL A 146 -9.13 0.78 -6.78
CA VAL A 146 -9.77 1.88 -6.05
C VAL A 146 -9.34 3.22 -6.63
N ALA A 147 -10.13 4.26 -6.37
CA ALA A 147 -9.72 5.62 -6.68
C ALA A 147 -8.39 5.96 -5.96
N PRO A 148 -7.51 6.78 -6.56
CA PRO A 148 -6.19 7.09 -5.99
C PRO A 148 -6.24 7.56 -4.52
N ALA A 149 -7.12 8.51 -4.21
CA ALA A 149 -7.22 9.15 -2.91
C ALA A 149 -8.53 8.79 -2.18
N ILE A 150 -8.82 7.49 -2.01
CA ILE A 150 -9.89 7.07 -1.08
C ILE A 150 -9.55 7.47 0.35
N THR A 151 -10.55 7.87 1.13
CA THR A 151 -10.39 8.21 2.55
C THR A 151 -10.22 6.98 3.42
N ALA A 152 -9.72 7.16 4.64
CA ALA A 152 -9.64 6.11 5.65
C ALA A 152 -11.01 5.48 5.95
N GLN A 153 -12.08 6.28 5.92
CA GLN A 153 -13.44 5.78 6.09
C GLN A 153 -13.85 4.87 4.93
N THR A 154 -13.60 5.28 3.69
CA THR A 154 -13.90 4.47 2.50
C THR A 154 -13.08 3.18 2.49
N GLU A 155 -11.79 3.23 2.83
CA GLU A 155 -10.94 2.04 2.95
C GLU A 155 -11.47 1.08 4.02
N TYR A 156 -11.90 1.60 5.17
CA TYR A 156 -12.47 0.78 6.25
C TYR A 156 -13.78 0.10 5.85
N LEU A 157 -14.67 0.81 5.13
CA LEU A 157 -15.91 0.23 4.62
C LEU A 157 -15.63 -0.88 3.59
N LEU A 158 -14.71 -0.64 2.65
CA LEU A 158 -14.27 -1.65 1.69
C LEU A 158 -13.67 -2.87 2.38
N TYR A 159 -12.84 -2.66 3.40
CA TYR A 159 -12.28 -3.74 4.21
C TYR A 159 -13.36 -4.59 4.88
N LYS A 160 -14.35 -3.96 5.54
CA LYS A 160 -15.46 -4.68 6.17
C LYS A 160 -16.30 -5.46 5.16
N GLU A 161 -16.59 -4.87 4.01
CA GLU A 161 -17.34 -5.53 2.95
C GLU A 161 -16.59 -6.76 2.43
N ALA A 162 -15.30 -6.62 2.12
CA ALA A 162 -14.47 -7.73 1.67
C ALA A 162 -14.33 -8.84 2.73
N LEU A 163 -14.25 -8.49 4.02
CA LEU A 163 -14.30 -9.48 5.09
C LEU A 163 -15.56 -10.34 5.01
N LEU A 164 -16.73 -9.70 4.92
CA LEU A 164 -18.02 -10.39 4.89
C LEU A 164 -18.22 -11.22 3.61
N LYS A 165 -17.86 -10.66 2.46
CA LYS A 165 -18.16 -11.26 1.15
C LYS A 165 -17.12 -12.26 0.66
N SER A 166 -15.87 -12.19 1.14
CA SER A 166 -14.76 -12.94 0.54
C SER A 166 -13.85 -13.65 1.54
N ILE A 167 -13.80 -13.22 2.81
CA ILE A 167 -12.87 -13.78 3.80
C ILE A 167 -13.59 -14.71 4.78
N LEU A 168 -14.68 -14.24 5.41
CA LEU A 168 -15.41 -14.99 6.44
C LEU A 168 -16.21 -16.18 5.89
N ILE A 169 -16.42 -16.22 4.57
CA ILE A 169 -17.08 -17.36 3.89
C ILE A 169 -16.12 -18.53 3.64
N ARG A 170 -14.82 -18.36 3.88
CA ARG A 170 -13.81 -19.38 3.61
C ARG A 170 -13.89 -20.49 4.65
N PRO A 171 -13.69 -21.77 4.28
CA PRO A 171 -13.78 -22.90 5.21
C PRO A 171 -12.89 -22.76 6.45
N GLU A 172 -11.67 -22.27 6.29
CA GLU A 172 -10.73 -22.04 7.39
C GLU A 172 -11.15 -20.91 8.34
N MET A 173 -12.06 -20.03 7.90
CA MET A 173 -12.63 -18.95 8.71
C MET A 173 -13.98 -19.32 9.34
N GLN A 174 -14.40 -20.59 9.23
CA GLN A 174 -15.67 -21.06 9.78
C GLN A 174 -15.76 -20.75 11.29
N SER A 175 -16.94 -20.31 11.72
CA SER A 175 -17.26 -19.95 13.11
C SER A 175 -16.53 -18.71 13.66
N ILE A 176 -15.70 -18.03 12.86
CA ILE A 176 -15.10 -16.74 13.24
C ILE A 176 -16.07 -15.61 12.92
N SER A 177 -16.37 -14.76 13.92
CA SER A 177 -17.25 -13.60 13.72
C SER A 177 -16.50 -12.40 13.15
N LEU A 178 -17.22 -11.49 12.48
CA LEU A 178 -16.67 -10.19 12.04
C LEU A 178 -16.07 -9.42 13.23
N THR A 179 -16.76 -9.39 14.38
CA THR A 179 -16.30 -8.70 15.59
C THR A 179 -14.97 -9.25 16.08
N THR A 180 -14.79 -10.57 16.05
CA THR A 180 -13.51 -11.23 16.40
C THR A 180 -12.38 -10.71 15.52
N VAL A 181 -12.58 -10.68 14.20
CA VAL A 181 -11.56 -10.19 13.25
C VAL A 181 -11.28 -8.71 13.45
N LEU A 182 -12.29 -7.87 13.70
CA LEU A 182 -12.11 -6.44 13.92
C LEU A 182 -11.32 -6.14 15.21
N ASN A 183 -11.60 -6.88 16.29
CA ASN A 183 -10.86 -6.77 17.54
C ASN A 183 -9.41 -7.23 17.38
N ALA A 184 -9.19 -8.35 16.69
CA ALA A 184 -7.85 -8.84 16.38
C ALA A 184 -7.08 -7.86 15.50
N ARG A 185 -7.73 -7.23 14.50
CA ARG A 185 -7.13 -6.22 13.62
C ARG A 185 -6.63 -5.01 14.42
N ALA A 186 -7.36 -4.55 15.43
CA ALA A 186 -6.91 -3.45 16.27
C ALA A 186 -5.55 -3.79 16.92
N GLN A 187 -5.39 -5.00 17.48
CA GLN A 187 -4.10 -5.45 18.00
C GLN A 187 -3.04 -5.61 16.91
N GLY A 188 -3.43 -6.06 15.71
CA GLY A 188 -2.54 -6.18 14.56
C GLY A 188 -1.97 -4.83 14.11
N LEU A 189 -2.78 -3.77 14.14
CA LEU A 189 -2.34 -2.40 13.84
C LEU A 189 -1.34 -1.89 14.88
N GLU A 190 -1.59 -2.12 16.16
CA GLU A 190 -0.65 -1.76 17.23
C GLU A 190 0.66 -2.54 17.14
N LEU A 191 0.59 -3.83 16.76
CA LEU A 191 1.78 -4.63 16.48
C LEU A 191 2.59 -4.01 15.34
N LEU A 192 1.97 -3.71 14.19
CA LEU A 192 2.65 -3.09 13.06
C LEU A 192 3.30 -1.76 13.44
N LYS A 193 2.58 -0.88 14.15
CA LYS A 193 3.12 0.38 14.67
C LYS A 193 4.37 0.16 15.51
N SER A 194 4.36 -0.82 16.42
CA SER A 194 5.51 -1.13 17.27
C SER A 194 6.75 -1.63 16.52
N LYS A 195 6.61 -2.04 15.25
CA LYS A 195 7.69 -2.54 14.40
C LYS A 195 8.30 -1.48 13.49
N ILE A 196 7.69 -0.29 13.40
CA ILE A 196 8.26 0.82 12.63
C ILE A 196 9.35 1.46 13.47
N SER A 197 10.57 1.47 12.94
CA SER A 197 11.73 2.13 13.56
C SER A 197 11.97 3.48 12.87
N PHE A 198 12.08 4.56 13.65
CA PHE A 198 12.56 5.84 13.15
C PHE A 198 14.08 5.89 13.28
N ASP A 199 14.80 5.93 12.16
CA ASP A 199 16.17 6.45 12.17
C ASP A 199 16.12 7.96 11.97
N SER A 200 16.71 8.71 12.90
CA SER A 200 16.71 10.17 12.93
C SER A 200 17.67 10.83 11.92
N GLN A 201 18.32 10.06 11.06
CA GLN A 201 19.32 10.53 10.09
C GLN A 201 18.84 10.34 8.65
N THR A 202 17.76 11.02 8.25
CA THR A 202 17.15 10.82 6.93
C THR A 202 17.09 12.08 6.08
N TYR A 203 17.65 13.22 6.49
CA TYR A 203 17.60 14.47 5.70
C TYR A 203 18.94 15.19 5.67
N ASP A 204 19.29 15.72 4.50
CA ASP A 204 20.51 16.51 4.30
C ASP A 204 20.28 17.95 4.78
N ASP A 205 21.35 18.77 4.74
CA ASP A 205 21.29 20.18 5.15
C ASP A 205 20.35 21.04 4.27
N LYS A 206 19.82 20.48 3.17
CA LYS A 206 18.84 21.11 2.27
C LYS A 206 17.41 20.61 2.51
N GLY A 207 17.20 19.74 3.50
CA GLY A 207 15.91 19.14 3.81
C GLY A 207 15.44 18.11 2.78
N LEU A 208 16.33 17.64 1.90
CA LEU A 208 16.06 16.51 1.01
C LEU A 208 16.30 15.21 1.76
N PRO A 209 15.52 14.14 1.49
CA PRO A 209 15.82 12.84 2.05
C PRO A 209 17.26 12.45 1.70
N ILE A 210 18.11 12.17 2.70
CA ILE A 210 19.38 11.47 2.43
C ILE A 210 18.97 10.11 1.90
N PRO A 211 19.37 9.73 0.68
CA PRO A 211 19.08 8.41 0.16
C PRO A 211 19.61 7.39 1.18
N PHE A 212 18.74 6.50 1.67
CA PHE A 212 19.22 5.37 2.47
C PHE A 212 20.31 4.67 1.64
N PRO A 213 21.50 4.40 2.22
CA PRO A 213 22.61 3.83 1.48
C PRO A 213 22.13 2.57 0.78
N ASN A 214 22.13 2.60 -0.57
CA ASN A 214 21.61 1.59 -1.50
C ASN A 214 21.09 0.33 -0.81
N HIS A 215 19.85 0.39 -0.31
CA HIS A 215 19.14 -0.84 -0.03
C HIS A 215 18.81 -1.46 -1.38
N ASN A 216 19.27 -2.69 -1.56
CA ASN A 216 19.24 -3.42 -2.80
C ASN A 216 17.78 -3.60 -3.30
N LEU A 217 17.27 -2.62 -4.06
CA LEU A 217 15.95 -2.68 -4.70
C LEU A 217 15.88 -3.80 -5.76
N ASP A 218 17.01 -4.47 -6.06
CA ASP A 218 17.08 -5.60 -6.99
C ASP A 218 16.36 -6.87 -6.49
N GLY A 219 15.97 -6.92 -5.21
CA GLY A 219 15.27 -8.05 -4.61
C GLY A 219 13.74 -8.05 -4.79
N ILE A 220 13.13 -6.91 -5.14
CA ILE A 220 11.69 -6.81 -5.33
C ILE A 220 11.42 -7.06 -6.81
N LYS A 221 10.88 -8.24 -7.16
CA LYS A 221 10.44 -8.50 -8.54
C LYS A 221 8.97 -8.07 -8.69
N PRO A 222 8.60 -7.39 -9.79
CA PRO A 222 7.20 -7.20 -10.10
C PRO A 222 6.55 -8.57 -10.24
N SER A 223 5.49 -8.81 -9.49
CA SER A 223 4.76 -10.07 -9.53
C SER A 223 3.47 -9.92 -10.31
N PRO A 224 3.08 -10.94 -11.09
CA PRO A 224 1.82 -10.92 -11.79
C PRO A 224 0.67 -10.86 -10.78
N VAL A 225 -0.33 -10.02 -11.04
CA VAL A 225 -1.55 -9.96 -10.24
C VAL A 225 -2.32 -11.26 -10.49
N LYS A 226 -2.38 -12.15 -9.48
CA LYS A 226 -3.34 -13.26 -9.47
C LYS A 226 -4.73 -12.68 -9.23
N ILE A 227 -5.45 -12.34 -10.30
CA ILE A 227 -6.85 -11.91 -10.21
C ILE A 227 -7.70 -13.16 -9.98
N ASN A 228 -8.16 -13.37 -8.75
CA ASN A 228 -9.27 -14.30 -8.51
C ASN A 228 -10.51 -13.70 -9.18
N ARG A 229 -10.91 -14.27 -10.32
CA ARG A 229 -12.12 -13.88 -11.06
C ARG A 229 -13.38 -14.38 -10.33
N GLU A 230 -13.59 -13.93 -9.10
CA GLU A 230 -14.82 -14.22 -8.34
C GLU A 230 -15.20 -13.00 -7.49
N SER A 231 -15.44 -11.85 -8.13
CA SER A 231 -16.32 -10.80 -7.59
C SER A 231 -16.34 -9.60 -8.54
N ILE A 232 -17.39 -9.50 -9.34
CA ILE A 232 -18.24 -8.33 -9.63
C ILE A 232 -19.21 -8.85 -10.70
N SER A 233 -20.35 -9.35 -10.27
CA SER A 233 -21.51 -9.46 -11.15
C SER A 233 -22.04 -8.05 -11.39
N ASP A 234 -22.21 -7.70 -12.67
CA ASP A 234 -22.89 -6.52 -13.19
C ASP A 234 -23.87 -5.84 -12.22
N ALA A 235 -23.46 -4.70 -11.67
CA ALA A 235 -24.40 -3.66 -11.26
C ALA A 235 -24.57 -2.75 -12.49
N GLY A 236 -25.67 -2.99 -13.22
CA GLY A 236 -25.95 -2.39 -14.51
C GLY A 236 -25.89 -0.86 -14.53
N LEU A 237 -25.12 -0.34 -15.49
CA LEU A 237 -25.47 0.89 -16.18
C LEU A 237 -26.20 0.49 -17.46
N ARG A 238 -27.51 0.72 -17.50
CA ARG A 238 -28.20 0.90 -18.78
C ARG A 238 -27.98 2.34 -19.24
N VAL A 239 -27.64 2.44 -20.52
CA VAL A 239 -27.54 3.64 -21.37
C VAL A 239 -28.78 4.53 -21.22
#